data_AF-A0A2R6IAV9-F1
#
_entry.id   AF-A0A2R6IAV9-F1
#
_cell.length_a   1.000
_cell.length_b   1.000
_cell.length_c   1.000
_cell.angle_alpha   90.00
_cell.angle_beta   90.00
_cell.angle_gamma   90.00
#
_symmetry.space_group_name_H-M   'P 1'
#
loop_
_entity.id
_entity.type
_entity.pdbx_description
1 polymer ?
#
loop_
_entity_poly.entity_id
_entity_poly.type
_entity_poly.pdbx_seq_one_letter_code
_entity_poly.pdbx_strand_id
1 'polypeptide(L)'
;MTLTERGAAETAADANPTGVESYRVVDPMDETRRMTVRDSDGTEYTVVGTADARTSRRLVDRAPGATVRMELSPAPSGTGYVVGRVRPGSLPSL
;
A
#
# COMPACT_ATOMS: atom_id res chain seq x y z
N MET A 1 -6.95 -10.33 -38.50
CA MET A 1 -5.94 -9.26 -38.40
C MET A 1 -5.71 -8.98 -36.93
N THR A 2 -4.49 -9.24 -36.50
CA THR A 2 -3.96 -9.13 -35.14
C THR A 2 -3.80 -7.66 -34.74
N LEU A 3 -4.38 -7.25 -33.60
CA LEU A 3 -3.96 -6.03 -32.93
C LEU A 3 -3.41 -6.40 -31.55
N THR A 4 -2.09 -6.62 -31.54
CA THR A 4 -1.29 -6.67 -30.32
C THR A 4 -1.19 -5.25 -29.79
N GLU A 5 -2.03 -4.91 -28.82
CA GLU A 5 -1.88 -3.69 -28.03
C GLU A 5 -0.94 -4.01 -26.85
N ARG A 6 0.37 -3.95 -27.12
CA ARG A 6 1.39 -3.78 -26.07
C ARG A 6 1.42 -2.30 -25.70
N GLY A 7 1.12 -1.97 -24.44
CA GLY A 7 1.43 -0.63 -23.95
C GLY A 7 0.57 -0.10 -22.78
N ALA A 8 0.16 -0.94 -21.84
CA ALA A 8 -0.19 -0.45 -20.52
C ALA A 8 0.66 -1.23 -19.53
N ALA A 9 1.40 -0.52 -18.68
CA ALA A 9 2.24 -1.08 -17.65
C ALA A 9 1.49 -2.21 -16.92
N GLU A 10 1.95 -3.45 -17.10
CA GLU A 10 1.65 -4.58 -16.23
C GLU A 10 2.31 -4.32 -14.87
N THR A 11 1.90 -3.25 -14.19
CA THR A 11 2.15 -3.07 -12.78
C THR A 11 1.03 -3.77 -12.05
N ALA A 12 1.19 -5.09 -11.83
CA ALA A 12 0.46 -5.87 -10.84
C ALA A 12 -1.06 -5.61 -10.77
N ALA A 13 -1.78 -5.72 -11.90
CA ALA A 13 -3.25 -5.67 -11.89
C ALA A 13 -3.91 -7.01 -11.50
N ASP A 14 -3.13 -8.07 -11.22
CA ASP A 14 -3.62 -9.38 -10.74
C ASP A 14 -3.33 -9.60 -9.24
N ALA A 15 -3.09 -8.54 -8.49
CA ALA A 15 -3.22 -8.56 -7.06
C ALA A 15 -4.04 -7.32 -6.72
N ASN A 16 -5.36 -7.45 -6.82
CA ASN A 16 -6.25 -6.47 -6.24
C ASN A 16 -6.41 -6.90 -4.77
N PRO A 17 -5.65 -6.34 -3.81
CA PRO A 17 -5.79 -6.70 -2.40
C PRO A 17 -7.17 -6.23 -1.92
N THR A 18 -8.21 -7.02 -2.19
CA THR A 18 -9.57 -6.71 -1.79
C THR A 18 -9.74 -7.12 -0.33
N GLY A 19 -9.11 -6.38 0.59
CA GLY A 19 -9.23 -6.65 2.02
C GLY A 19 -8.13 -6.07 2.89
N VAL A 20 -8.26 -6.30 4.20
CA VAL A 20 -7.26 -5.92 5.20
C VAL A 20 -6.20 -7.01 5.28
N GLU A 21 -5.01 -6.73 4.79
CA GLU A 21 -3.85 -7.63 4.84
C GLU A 21 -2.71 -7.04 5.68
N SER A 22 -1.71 -7.87 5.98
CA SER A 22 -0.57 -7.51 6.81
C SER A 22 0.62 -7.16 5.92
N TYR A 23 0.99 -5.88 5.92
CA TYR A 23 2.12 -5.40 5.15
C TYR A 23 3.26 -4.96 6.07
N ARG A 24 4.49 -5.13 5.60
CA ARG A 24 5.69 -4.61 6.25
C ARG A 24 6.07 -3.29 5.61
N VAL A 25 6.29 -2.26 6.43
CA VAL A 25 6.82 -0.99 5.93
C VAL A 25 8.26 -1.21 5.47
N VAL A 26 8.54 -1.00 4.19
CA VAL A 26 9.91 -1.01 3.65
C VAL A 26 10.45 0.40 3.69
N ASP A 27 9.68 1.32 3.12
CA ASP A 27 9.95 2.74 3.10
C ASP A 27 8.84 3.46 3.87
N PRO A 28 9.16 4.15 4.97
CA PRO A 28 8.18 4.82 5.80
C PRO A 28 7.53 5.98 5.04
N MET A 29 6.42 6.48 5.59
CA MET A 29 5.68 7.56 4.94
C MET A 29 6.49 8.86 4.93
N ASP A 30 6.75 9.35 3.73
CA ASP A 30 7.51 10.57 3.47
C ASP A 30 6.62 11.84 3.53
N GLU A 31 7.22 13.03 3.50
CA GLU A 31 6.52 14.33 3.42
C GLU A 31 5.53 14.41 2.25
N THR A 32 5.81 13.69 1.16
CA THR A 32 4.94 13.56 -0.01
C THR A 32 3.74 12.62 0.20
N ARG A 33 3.58 12.04 1.39
CA ARG A 33 2.58 11.02 1.73
C ARG A 33 2.71 9.74 0.91
N ARG A 34 3.89 9.50 0.35
CA ARG A 34 4.24 8.27 -0.33
C ARG A 34 4.93 7.32 0.63
N MET A 35 4.70 6.03 0.46
CA MET A 35 5.27 4.97 1.29
C MET A 35 5.38 3.70 0.44
N THR A 36 6.37 2.87 0.74
CA THR A 36 6.48 1.53 0.13
C THR A 36 6.25 0.47 1.19
N VAL A 37 5.28 -0.40 0.93
CA VAL A 37 4.97 -1.52 1.81
C VAL A 37 5.15 -2.83 1.06
N ARG A 38 5.53 -3.87 1.78
CA ARG A 38 5.75 -5.20 1.23
C ARG A 38 4.78 -6.18 1.86
N ASP A 39 4.11 -6.98 1.06
CA ASP A 39 3.25 -8.05 1.54
C ASP A 39 4.07 -9.24 2.07
N SER A 40 3.41 -10.15 2.79
CA SER A 40 3.99 -11.40 3.27
C SER A 40 4.48 -12.32 2.16
N ASP A 41 3.88 -12.28 0.97
CA ASP A 41 4.34 -12.98 -0.24
C ASP A 41 5.63 -12.37 -0.82
N GLY A 42 5.96 -11.15 -0.38
CA GLY A 42 7.15 -10.44 -0.75
C GLY A 42 6.96 -9.42 -1.88
N THR A 43 5.75 -9.25 -2.37
CA THR A 43 5.38 -8.22 -3.36
C THR A 43 5.40 -6.83 -2.74
N GLU A 44 6.04 -5.87 -3.42
CA GLU A 44 6.14 -4.48 -2.99
C GLU A 44 5.05 -3.62 -3.65
N TYR A 45 4.37 -2.82 -2.83
CA TYR A 45 3.28 -1.94 -3.22
C TYR A 45 3.64 -0.50 -2.90
N THR A 46 3.58 0.35 -3.93
CA THR A 46 3.77 1.79 -3.76
C THR A 46 2.45 2.43 -3.34
N VAL A 47 2.42 2.90 -2.11
CA VAL A 47 1.32 3.69 -1.56
C VAL A 47 1.56 5.15 -1.92
N VAL A 48 0.61 5.73 -2.66
CA VAL A 48 0.67 7.14 -3.10
C VAL A 48 -0.21 8.06 -2.26
N GLY A 49 -0.98 7.50 -1.32
CA GLY A 49 -1.82 8.28 -0.41
C GLY A 49 -2.70 7.42 0.48
N THR A 50 -3.55 8.09 1.25
CA THR A 50 -4.49 7.47 2.19
C THR A 50 -5.88 8.04 1.99
N ALA A 51 -6.92 7.25 2.21
CA ALA A 51 -8.31 7.70 2.11
C ALA A 51 -8.63 8.86 3.07
N ASP A 52 -8.01 8.88 4.26
CA ASP A 52 -8.27 9.89 5.29
C ASP A 52 -7.00 10.37 6.01
N ALA A 53 -7.02 11.61 6.48
CA ALA A 53 -5.92 12.21 7.26
C ALA A 53 -5.64 11.48 8.59
N ARG A 54 -6.63 10.78 9.14
CA ARG A 54 -6.44 9.96 10.34
C ARG A 54 -5.57 8.73 10.05
N THR A 55 -5.70 8.17 8.85
CA THR A 55 -4.96 7.01 8.39
C THR A 55 -3.50 7.38 8.13
N SER A 56 -3.25 8.49 7.43
CA SER A 56 -1.88 9.01 7.23
C SER A 56 -1.17 9.30 8.55
N ARG A 57 -1.84 9.93 9.52
CA ARG A 57 -1.25 10.21 10.84
C ARG A 57 -0.89 8.95 11.64
N ARG A 58 -1.53 7.80 11.36
CA ARG A 58 -1.17 6.50 11.97
C ARG A 58 -0.02 5.81 11.27
N LEU A 59 0.27 6.20 10.03
CA LEU A 59 1.30 5.62 9.18
C LEU A 59 2.60 6.42 9.24
N VAL A 60 2.53 7.74 9.42
CA VAL A 60 3.72 8.61 9.57
C VAL A 60 4.58 8.24 10.78
N ASP A 61 3.98 7.67 11.82
CA ASP A 61 4.68 7.20 13.03
C ASP A 61 5.28 5.79 12.86
N ARG A 62 5.10 5.15 11.70
CA ARG A 62 5.55 3.77 11.47
C ARG A 62 6.99 3.74 11.01
N ALA A 63 7.83 3.13 11.84
CA ALA A 63 9.21 2.85 11.51
C ALA A 63 9.34 1.86 10.34
N PRO A 64 10.42 1.95 9.56
CA PRO A 64 10.77 0.91 8.59
C PRO A 64 10.90 -0.44 9.30
N GLY A 65 10.41 -1.48 8.65
CA GLY A 65 10.35 -2.84 9.17
C GLY A 65 9.14 -3.16 10.04
N ALA A 66 8.32 -2.17 10.42
CA ALA A 66 7.10 -2.39 11.20
C ALA A 66 6.02 -3.13 10.39
N THR A 67 5.33 -4.06 11.03
CA THR A 67 4.17 -4.74 10.43
C THR A 67 2.89 -3.95 10.73
N VAL A 68 2.11 -3.71 9.70
CA VAL A 68 0.89 -2.90 9.73
C VAL A 68 -0.20 -3.59 8.95
N ARG A 69 -1.37 -3.76 9.58
CA ARG A 69 -2.54 -4.30 8.91
C ARG A 69 -3.30 -3.17 8.24
N MET A 70 -3.36 -3.18 6.93
CA MET A 70 -4.03 -2.14 6.17
C MET A 70 -4.79 -2.69 4.97
N GLU A 71 -5.74 -1.92 4.49
CA GLU A 71 -6.49 -2.21 3.27
C GLU A 71 -5.93 -1.31 2.18
N LEU A 72 -5.39 -1.93 1.14
CA LEU A 72 -4.93 -1.24 -0.06
C LEU A 72 -6.07 -1.22 -1.09
N SER A 73 -6.19 -0.11 -1.79
CA SER A 73 -7.11 0.03 -2.90
C SER A 73 -6.38 0.65 -4.08
N PRO A 74 -6.68 0.28 -5.33
CA PRO A 74 -6.06 0.89 -6.49
C PRO A 74 -6.34 2.39 -6.50
N ALA A 75 -5.30 3.20 -6.76
CA ALA A 75 -5.47 4.64 -6.85
C ALA A 75 -6.34 5.00 -8.08
N PRO A 76 -7.21 6.02 -8.00
CA PRO A 76 -8.03 6.45 -9.13
C PRO A 76 -7.20 6.97 -10.31
N SER A 77 -5.94 7.34 -10.07
CA SER A 77 -4.97 7.72 -11.10
C SER A 77 -4.39 6.53 -11.86
N GLY A 78 -4.71 5.28 -11.48
CA GLY A 78 -4.19 4.05 -12.09
C GLY A 78 -2.71 3.78 -11.82
N THR A 79 -2.03 4.64 -11.04
CA THR A 79 -0.62 4.48 -10.67
C THR A 79 -0.50 4.39 -9.15
N GLY A 80 -0.22 3.18 -8.65
CA GLY A 80 -0.05 2.90 -7.23
C GLY A 80 -1.35 2.63 -6.47
N TYR A 81 -1.23 2.58 -5.14
CA TYR A 81 -2.30 2.20 -4.23
C TYR A 81 -2.57 3.28 -3.18
N VAL A 82 -3.81 3.36 -2.71
CA VAL A 82 -4.22 4.19 -1.59
C VAL A 82 -4.61 3.32 -0.41
N VAL A 83 -4.28 3.76 0.80
CA VAL A 83 -4.68 3.04 2.01
C VAL A 83 -6.09 3.47 2.41
N GLY A 84 -7.06 2.56 2.25
CA GLY A 84 -8.44 2.78 2.66
C GLY A 84 -8.60 2.77 4.18
N ARG A 85 -8.00 1.78 4.84
CA ARG A 85 -8.14 1.58 6.28
C ARG A 85 -6.90 0.99 6.91
N VAL A 86 -6.51 1.49 8.08
CA VAL A 86 -5.47 0.86 8.91
C VAL A 86 -6.10 0.26 10.15
N ARG A 87 -5.97 -1.06 10.31
CA ARG A 87 -6.38 -1.76 11.53
C ARG A 87 -5.25 -1.68 12.56
N PRO A 88 -5.56 -1.34 13.83
CA PRO A 88 -4.61 -1.52 14.92
C PRO A 88 -4.39 -3.03 15.09
N GLY A 89 -3.17 -3.53 14.89
CA GLY A 89 -3.01 -4.98 14.80
C GLY A 89 -1.62 -5.59 14.81
N SER A 90 -0.56 -4.86 15.18
CA SER A 90 0.74 -5.49 15.50
C SER A 90 1.57 -4.62 16.45
N LEU A 91 0.95 -4.07 17.49
CA LEU A 91 1.75 -3.72 18.67
C LEU A 91 2.08 -5.05 19.36
N PRO A 92 3.36 -5.47 19.51
CA PRO A 92 3.71 -6.09 20.77
C PRO A 92 3.31 -5.08 21.86
N SER A 93 2.55 -5.55 22.85
CA SER A 93 2.25 -4.78 24.05
C SER A 93 3.55 -4.18 24.57
N LEU A 94 3.62 -2.86 24.71
CA LEU A 94 4.67 -2.24 25.52
C LEU A 94 4.38 -2.54 26.99
#